data_AF-A0A2H3C479-F1
#
_entry.id   AF-A0A2H3C479-F1
#
_cell.length_a   1.000
_cell.length_b   1.000
_cell.length_c   1.000
_cell.angle_alpha   90.00
_cell.angle_beta   90.00
_cell.angle_gamma   90.00
#
_symmetry.space_group_name_H-M   'P 1'
#
loop_
_entity.id
_entity.type
_entity.pdbx_description
1 polymer ?
#
loop_
_entity_poly.entity_id
_entity_poly.type
_entity_poly.pdbx_seq_one_letter_code
_entity_poly.pdbx_strand_id
1 'polypeptide(L)'
;MVGYSKSDIKKAQICWENHDAYMDKAGKAYWEEMAWPLGEKRKGLRMICKELEKECLMETHQEISLDKTTLSCRVRGITMSLSQSNKDKGWLTTEEQHAVLAYIKTMAYRGFSLSLRRIMEHVNEICWAHYRPDSEFPAKGVGQNWAKCFVEKHSDEIKAFWSHPLDHLHAHTVNPYIKEKFFKLLEAVIEGDEGDDIIPPELIYGTDETRIQQGIGVKERVYGPQGAKIQHQQ
;
A
#
# COMPACT_ATOMS: atom_id res chain seq x y z
N MET A 1 0.55 -11.52 12.55
CA MET A 1 1.88 -11.01 12.95
C MET A 1 1.64 -9.88 13.95
N VAL A 2 1.67 -10.20 15.24
CA VAL A 2 1.43 -9.28 16.36
C VAL A 2 2.80 -8.74 16.79
N GLY A 3 2.99 -7.41 16.88
CA GLY A 3 4.20 -6.89 17.58
C GLY A 3 4.84 -5.58 17.10
N TYR A 4 4.39 -4.93 16.02
CA TYR A 4 4.92 -3.59 15.69
C TYR A 4 3.87 -2.51 15.94
N SER A 5 4.29 -1.43 16.62
CA SER A 5 3.44 -0.25 16.80
C SER A 5 3.06 0.31 15.42
N LYS A 6 1.76 0.59 15.24
CA LYS A 6 1.27 1.27 14.03
C LYS A 6 2.01 2.60 13.84
N SER A 7 2.20 3.01 12.60
CA SER A 7 2.75 4.34 12.31
C SER A 7 1.85 5.43 12.90
N ASP A 8 2.40 6.60 13.20
CA ASP A 8 1.60 7.70 13.75
C ASP A 8 0.52 8.17 12.77
N ILE A 9 0.77 8.04 11.46
CA ILE A 9 -0.21 8.33 10.40
C ILE A 9 -1.38 7.34 10.47
N LYS A 10 -1.12 6.03 10.59
CA LYS A 10 -2.20 5.03 10.70
C LYS A 10 -2.94 5.13 12.03
N LYS A 11 -2.26 5.48 13.13
CA LYS A 11 -2.92 5.78 14.41
C LYS A 11 -3.87 6.96 14.27
N ALA A 12 -3.43 8.05 13.64
CA ALA A 12 -4.27 9.22 13.38
C ALA A 12 -5.46 8.86 12.47
N GLN A 13 -5.23 8.06 11.42
CA GLN A 13 -6.28 7.56 10.55
C GLN A 13 -7.34 6.77 11.31
N ILE A 14 -6.94 5.80 12.14
CA ILE A 14 -7.87 5.00 12.97
C ILE A 14 -8.65 5.90 13.93
N CYS A 15 -7.98 6.89 14.55
CA CYS A 15 -8.64 7.84 15.44
C CYS A 15 -9.72 8.64 14.71
N TRP A 16 -9.44 9.12 13.49
CA TRP A 16 -10.42 9.84 12.67
C TRP A 16 -11.55 8.95 12.18
N GLU A 17 -11.26 7.73 11.72
CA GLU A 17 -12.26 6.76 11.28
C GLU A 17 -13.21 6.38 12.43
N ASN A 18 -12.66 6.15 13.62
CA ASN A 18 -13.45 5.91 14.82
C ASN A 18 -14.30 7.13 15.18
N HIS A 19 -13.72 8.34 15.19
CA HIS A 19 -14.46 9.57 15.47
C HIS A 19 -15.65 9.74 14.51
N ASP A 20 -15.43 9.58 13.20
CA ASP A 20 -16.48 9.69 12.19
C ASP A 20 -17.57 8.61 12.36
N ALA A 21 -17.18 7.37 12.69
CA ALA A 21 -18.12 6.28 12.94
C ALA A 21 -19.03 6.55 14.16
N TYR A 22 -18.46 7.05 15.27
CA TYR A 22 -19.25 7.43 16.45
C TYR A 22 -20.09 8.68 16.20
N MET A 23 -19.64 9.63 15.36
CA MET A 23 -20.47 10.77 14.93
C MET A 23 -21.67 10.31 14.10
N ASP A 24 -21.50 9.34 13.19
CA ASP A 24 -22.62 8.78 12.44
C ASP A 24 -23.57 7.97 13.32
N LYS A 25 -23.02 7.20 14.29
CA LYS A 25 -23.82 6.49 15.31
C LYS A 25 -24.63 7.48 16.15
N ALA A 26 -24.05 8.61 16.53
CA ALA A 26 -24.73 9.69 17.26
C ALA A 26 -25.85 10.33 16.45
N GLY A 27 -25.64 10.54 15.15
CA GLY A 27 -26.66 11.04 14.25
C GLY A 27 -27.86 10.09 14.16
N LYS A 28 -27.59 8.78 14.02
CA LYS A 28 -28.64 7.75 14.00
C LYS A 28 -29.41 7.66 15.32
N ALA A 29 -28.70 7.61 16.45
CA ALA A 29 -29.31 7.58 17.78
C ALA A 29 -30.22 8.80 18.04
N TYR A 30 -29.82 9.98 17.54
CA TYR A 30 -30.66 11.18 17.61
C TYR A 30 -31.94 11.06 16.78
N TRP A 31 -31.87 10.52 15.56
CA TRP A 31 -33.06 10.27 14.75
C TRP A 31 -34.00 9.24 15.37
N GLU A 32 -33.45 8.19 15.97
CA GLU A 32 -34.22 7.18 16.71
C GLU A 32 -34.94 7.80 17.91
N GLU A 33 -34.26 8.60 18.72
CA GLU A 33 -34.85 9.34 19.85
C GLU A 33 -35.93 10.36 19.41
N MET A 34 -35.78 10.95 18.23
CA MET A 34 -36.79 11.88 17.69
C MET A 34 -38.04 11.17 17.15
N ALA A 35 -37.94 9.88 16.81
CA ALA A 35 -39.07 9.06 16.37
C ALA A 35 -39.99 8.61 17.52
N TRP A 36 -39.55 8.74 18.78
CA TRP A 36 -40.38 8.42 19.96
C TRP A 36 -41.55 9.40 20.10
N PRO A 37 -42.72 8.97 20.62
CA PRO A 37 -43.90 9.83 20.79
C PRO A 37 -43.63 11.03 21.70
N LEU A 38 -44.27 12.17 21.40
CA LEU A 38 -44.17 13.39 22.22
C LEU A 38 -44.85 13.16 23.58
N GLY A 39 -44.06 12.90 24.63
CA GLY A 39 -44.56 12.72 25.99
C GLY A 39 -43.51 12.23 26.99
N GLU A 40 -42.51 11.50 26.51
CA GLU A 40 -41.38 11.03 27.34
C GLU A 40 -40.18 11.97 27.26
N LYS A 41 -39.31 11.93 28.27
CA LYS A 41 -38.08 12.73 28.33
C LYS A 41 -37.09 12.25 27.26
N ARG A 42 -37.12 12.88 26.09
CA ARG A 42 -36.15 12.63 25.01
C ARG A 42 -34.75 13.03 25.41
N LYS A 43 -33.75 12.24 24.98
CA LYS A 43 -32.36 12.61 25.16
C LYS A 43 -31.99 13.76 24.23
N GLY A 44 -31.41 14.81 24.79
CA GLY A 44 -30.84 15.90 24.00
C GLY A 44 -29.51 15.49 23.36
N LEU A 45 -29.11 16.16 22.27
CA LEU A 45 -27.85 15.92 21.54
C LEU A 45 -26.62 15.80 22.46
N ARG A 46 -26.51 16.66 23.49
CA ARG A 46 -25.39 16.63 24.45
C ARG A 46 -25.37 15.35 25.29
N MET A 47 -26.54 14.79 25.63
CA MET A 47 -26.64 13.56 26.39
C MET A 47 -26.23 12.37 25.54
N ILE A 48 -26.70 12.32 24.29
CA ILE A 48 -26.34 11.30 23.29
C ILE A 48 -24.83 11.31 23.06
N CYS A 49 -24.21 12.48 22.84
CA CYS A 49 -22.75 12.58 22.70
C CYS A 49 -22.03 11.96 23.91
N LYS A 50 -22.40 12.34 25.14
CA LYS A 50 -21.74 11.83 26.36
C LYS A 50 -21.91 10.32 26.58
N GLU A 51 -23.07 9.77 26.22
CA GLU A 51 -23.29 8.33 26.30
C GLU A 51 -22.39 7.58 25.31
N LEU A 52 -22.28 8.08 24.08
CA LEU A 52 -21.44 7.48 23.05
C LEU A 52 -19.94 7.68 23.27
N GLU A 53 -19.51 8.80 23.86
CA GLU A 53 -18.13 8.99 24.30
C GLU A 53 -17.73 7.92 25.34
N LYS A 54 -18.63 7.63 26.29
CA LYS A 54 -18.42 6.56 27.29
C LYS A 54 -18.43 5.17 26.66
N GLU A 55 -19.36 4.91 25.75
CA GLU A 55 -19.42 3.64 25.02
C GLU A 55 -18.15 3.42 24.20
N CYS A 56 -17.66 4.45 23.51
CA CYS A 56 -16.40 4.41 22.77
C CYS A 56 -15.21 4.08 23.65
N LEU A 57 -15.12 4.71 24.82
CA LEU A 57 -14.06 4.43 25.80
C LEU A 57 -14.13 2.98 26.32
N MET A 58 -15.32 2.42 26.48
CA MET A 58 -15.51 1.04 26.91
C MET A 58 -15.18 0.02 25.80
N GLU A 59 -15.59 0.28 24.56
CA GLU A 59 -15.43 -0.66 23.44
C GLU A 59 -14.02 -0.62 22.82
N THR A 60 -13.49 0.58 22.61
CA THR A 60 -12.24 0.78 21.84
C THR A 60 -11.05 1.18 22.72
N HIS A 61 -11.30 1.52 23.99
CA HIS A 61 -10.32 2.13 24.89
C HIS A 61 -9.69 3.42 24.36
N GLN A 62 -10.38 4.11 23.44
CA GLN A 62 -9.96 5.41 22.92
C GLN A 62 -10.89 6.49 23.46
N GLU A 63 -10.30 7.59 23.91
CA GLU A 63 -11.04 8.77 24.33
C GLU A 63 -11.34 9.63 23.09
N ILE A 64 -12.62 9.80 22.80
CA ILE A 64 -13.12 10.61 21.69
C ILE A 64 -13.96 11.74 22.28
N SER A 65 -13.86 12.93 21.70
CA SER A 65 -14.68 14.09 22.06
C SER A 65 -15.65 14.40 20.91
N LEU A 66 -16.95 14.31 21.19
CA LEU A 66 -18.04 14.51 20.25
C LEU A 66 -18.72 15.85 20.53
N ASP A 67 -18.44 16.86 19.70
CA ASP A 67 -19.05 18.17 19.87
C ASP A 67 -20.52 18.20 19.43
N LYS A 68 -21.38 18.73 20.30
CA LYS A 68 -22.83 18.81 20.08
C LYS A 68 -23.20 19.70 18.88
N THR A 69 -22.41 20.73 18.59
CA THR A 69 -22.71 21.68 17.52
C THR A 69 -22.37 21.05 16.18
N THR A 70 -21.24 20.35 16.09
CA THR A 70 -20.88 19.55 14.91
C THR A 70 -21.92 18.46 14.65
N LEU A 71 -22.39 17.75 15.68
CA LEU A 71 -23.47 16.77 15.52
C LEU A 71 -24.77 17.40 15.00
N SER A 72 -25.17 18.54 15.56
CA SER A 72 -26.36 19.29 15.11
C SER A 72 -26.24 19.70 13.64
N CYS A 73 -25.09 20.23 13.24
CA CYS A 73 -24.83 20.60 11.84
C CYS A 73 -24.83 19.39 10.91
N ARG A 74 -24.30 18.23 11.34
CA ARG A 74 -24.28 16.98 10.57
C ARG A 74 -25.69 16.40 10.38
N VAL A 75 -26.50 16.38 11.44
CA VAL A 75 -27.91 15.96 11.39
C VAL A 75 -28.75 16.86 10.48
N ARG A 76 -28.47 18.17 10.48
CA ARG A 76 -29.14 19.14 9.61
C ARG A 76 -28.63 19.14 8.17
N GLY A 77 -27.62 18.32 7.84
CA GLY A 77 -27.01 18.25 6.52
C GLY A 77 -26.15 19.47 6.14
N ILE A 78 -25.79 20.32 7.11
CA ILE A 78 -24.96 21.52 6.88
C ILE A 78 -23.48 21.14 6.75
N THR A 79 -23.03 20.16 7.54
CA THR A 79 -21.62 19.71 7.55
C THR A 79 -21.54 18.22 7.28
N MET A 80 -20.66 17.83 6.36
CA MET A 80 -20.30 16.42 6.14
C MET A 80 -19.04 16.07 6.91
N SER A 81 -18.69 14.78 7.02
CA SER A 81 -17.40 14.40 7.59
C SER A 81 -16.25 14.92 6.75
N LEU A 82 -15.12 15.22 7.41
CA LEU A 82 -13.88 15.57 6.74
C LEU A 82 -13.44 14.47 5.78
N SER A 83 -13.61 13.19 6.17
CA SER A 83 -13.35 12.05 5.31
C SER A 83 -14.18 12.11 4.02
N GLN A 84 -15.48 12.37 4.12
CA GLN A 84 -16.36 12.46 2.95
C GLN A 84 -16.03 13.67 2.08
N SER A 85 -15.77 14.84 2.67
CA SER A 85 -15.36 16.03 1.91
C SER A 85 -14.01 15.86 1.21
N ASN A 86 -13.09 15.08 1.80
CA ASN A 86 -11.77 14.83 1.23
C ASN A 86 -11.77 13.75 0.14
N LYS A 87 -12.76 12.83 0.13
CA LYS A 87 -12.90 11.86 -0.97
C LYS A 87 -13.04 12.56 -2.31
N ASP A 88 -13.79 13.65 -2.35
CA ASP A 88 -14.07 14.41 -3.58
C ASP A 88 -12.90 15.33 -3.99
N LYS A 89 -11.91 15.52 -3.11
CA LYS A 89 -10.74 16.40 -3.34
C LYS A 89 -9.48 15.62 -3.75
N GLY A 90 -9.59 14.31 -3.95
CA GLY A 90 -8.46 13.48 -4.37
C GLY A 90 -8.06 13.73 -5.82
N TRP A 91 -6.75 13.67 -6.11
CA TRP A 91 -6.23 13.72 -7.49
C TRP A 91 -6.56 12.49 -8.34
N LEU A 92 -6.87 11.36 -7.68
CA LEU A 92 -7.20 10.11 -8.35
C LEU A 92 -8.64 9.73 -8.01
N THR A 93 -9.39 9.34 -9.03
CA THR A 93 -10.67 8.66 -8.90
C THR A 93 -10.50 7.32 -8.19
N THR A 94 -11.59 6.77 -7.65
CA THR A 94 -11.58 5.45 -7.00
C THR A 94 -11.09 4.35 -7.96
N GLU A 95 -11.45 4.45 -9.24
CA GLU A 95 -11.04 3.50 -10.28
C GLU A 95 -9.53 3.57 -10.56
N GLU A 96 -8.97 4.78 -10.68
CA GLU A 96 -7.53 4.97 -10.86
C GLU A 96 -6.75 4.51 -9.63
N GLN A 97 -7.25 4.77 -8.42
CA GLN A 97 -6.62 4.26 -7.18
C GLN A 97 -6.53 2.73 -7.22
N HIS A 98 -7.62 2.05 -7.63
CA HIS A 98 -7.63 0.60 -7.78
C HIS A 98 -6.67 0.11 -8.88
N ALA A 99 -6.59 0.82 -10.01
CA ALA A 99 -5.66 0.49 -11.09
C ALA A 99 -4.20 0.62 -10.64
N VAL A 100 -3.85 1.67 -9.90
CA VAL A 100 -2.52 1.87 -9.31
C VAL A 100 -2.18 0.74 -8.33
N LEU A 101 -3.10 0.35 -7.45
CA LEU A 101 -2.90 -0.76 -6.53
C LEU A 101 -2.72 -2.10 -7.26
N ALA A 102 -3.54 -2.36 -8.28
CA ALA A 102 -3.43 -3.55 -9.12
C ALA A 102 -2.08 -3.59 -9.85
N TYR A 103 -1.62 -2.45 -10.36
CA TYR A 103 -0.32 -2.31 -11.00
C TYR A 103 0.84 -2.60 -10.03
N ILE A 104 0.82 -2.01 -8.82
CA ILE A 104 1.82 -2.27 -7.77
C ILE A 104 1.90 -3.77 -7.46
N LYS A 105 0.75 -4.42 -7.25
CA LYS A 105 0.69 -5.87 -6.95
C LYS A 105 1.22 -6.68 -8.13
N THR A 106 0.80 -6.37 -9.35
CA THR A 106 1.24 -7.06 -10.58
C THR A 106 2.76 -6.95 -10.77
N MET A 107 3.31 -5.76 -10.58
CA MET A 107 4.75 -5.53 -10.71
C MET A 107 5.53 -6.27 -9.61
N ALA A 108 5.02 -6.31 -8.39
CA ALA A 108 5.61 -7.12 -7.33
C ALA A 108 5.58 -8.63 -7.65
N TYR A 109 4.47 -9.16 -8.17
CA TYR A 109 4.40 -10.57 -8.59
C TYR A 109 5.37 -10.92 -9.72
N ARG A 110 5.70 -9.96 -10.58
CA ARG A 110 6.69 -10.12 -11.65
C ARG A 110 8.14 -9.93 -11.17
N GLY A 111 8.36 -9.67 -9.88
CA GLY A 111 9.69 -9.41 -9.31
C GLY A 111 10.21 -7.99 -9.53
N PHE A 112 9.37 -7.07 -10.02
CA PHE A 112 9.69 -5.67 -10.28
C PHE A 112 8.95 -4.74 -9.31
N SER A 113 9.04 -5.02 -8.01
CA SER A 113 8.37 -4.21 -6.98
C SER A 113 8.76 -2.73 -7.07
N LEU A 114 7.76 -1.86 -6.89
CA LEU A 114 7.92 -0.41 -7.06
C LEU A 114 8.30 0.25 -5.74
N SER A 115 9.16 1.26 -5.78
CA SER A 115 9.44 2.13 -4.63
C SER A 115 8.47 3.31 -4.55
N LEU A 116 8.47 4.04 -3.43
CA LEU A 116 7.62 5.25 -3.28
C LEU A 116 7.81 6.23 -4.43
N ARG A 117 9.05 6.42 -4.89
CA ARG A 117 9.36 7.32 -6.00
C ARG A 117 8.70 6.83 -7.29
N ARG A 118 8.81 5.55 -7.62
CA ARG A 118 8.20 4.96 -8.82
C ARG A 118 6.67 5.01 -8.79
N ILE A 119 6.07 4.77 -7.62
CA ILE A 119 4.61 4.93 -7.45
C ILE A 119 4.21 6.37 -7.75
N MET A 120 4.96 7.35 -7.23
CA MET A 120 4.70 8.77 -7.47
C MET A 120 4.82 9.16 -8.95
N GLU A 121 5.84 8.64 -9.64
CA GLU A 121 6.04 8.87 -11.08
C GLU A 121 4.83 8.39 -11.90
N HIS A 122 4.38 7.14 -11.70
CA HIS A 122 3.22 6.61 -12.41
C HIS A 122 1.92 7.34 -12.09
N VAL A 123 1.73 7.76 -10.84
CA VAL A 123 0.55 8.55 -10.46
C VAL A 123 0.59 9.92 -11.14
N ASN A 124 1.75 10.57 -11.21
CA ASN A 124 1.89 11.83 -11.93
C ASN A 124 1.59 11.67 -13.42
N GLU A 125 2.01 10.57 -14.04
CA GLU A 125 1.67 10.26 -15.45
C GLU A 125 0.15 10.17 -15.66
N ILE A 126 -0.57 9.48 -14.77
CA ILE A 126 -2.04 9.38 -14.81
C ILE A 126 -2.67 10.76 -14.67
N CYS A 127 -2.28 11.53 -13.64
CA CYS A 127 -2.83 12.86 -13.40
C CYS A 127 -2.52 13.82 -14.56
N TRP A 128 -1.31 13.81 -15.11
CA TRP A 128 -0.97 14.64 -16.26
C TRP A 128 -1.75 14.24 -17.51
N ALA A 129 -2.09 12.97 -17.70
CA ALA A 129 -2.94 12.54 -18.80
C ALA A 129 -4.39 12.99 -18.61
N HIS A 130 -4.89 13.00 -17.38
CA HIS A 130 -6.27 13.34 -17.06
C HIS A 130 -6.54 14.86 -17.06
N TYR A 131 -5.61 15.66 -16.50
CA TYR A 131 -5.83 17.09 -16.23
C TYR A 131 -5.15 18.06 -17.20
N ARG A 132 -4.43 17.55 -18.22
CA ARG A 132 -3.81 18.40 -19.26
C ARG A 132 -4.74 18.43 -20.47
N PRO A 133 -5.21 19.61 -20.93
CA PRO A 133 -4.53 20.92 -20.95
C PRO A 133 -4.93 21.94 -19.88
N ASP A 134 -5.89 21.64 -19.01
CA ASP A 134 -6.63 22.64 -18.21
C ASP A 134 -5.93 23.13 -16.92
N SER A 135 -4.64 22.84 -16.74
CA SER A 135 -3.72 23.42 -15.74
C SER A 135 -4.04 23.21 -14.24
N GLU A 136 -5.12 22.52 -13.88
CA GLU A 136 -5.48 22.32 -12.47
C GLU A 136 -4.44 21.47 -11.72
N PHE A 137 -3.77 20.54 -12.42
CA PHE A 137 -2.76 19.69 -11.80
C PHE A 137 -1.37 20.37 -11.78
N PRO A 138 -0.69 20.42 -10.62
CA PRO A 138 0.61 21.08 -10.52
C PRO A 138 1.68 20.49 -11.45
N ALA A 139 2.49 21.37 -12.06
CA ALA A 139 3.62 20.95 -12.90
C ALA A 139 4.67 20.13 -12.14
N LYS A 140 4.77 20.28 -10.82
CA LYS A 140 5.66 19.49 -9.96
C LYS A 140 5.11 18.09 -9.62
N GLY A 141 3.86 17.78 -10.01
CA GLY A 141 3.18 16.54 -9.66
C GLY A 141 2.52 16.59 -8.28
N VAL A 142 2.17 15.40 -7.77
CA VAL A 142 1.60 15.22 -6.43
C VAL A 142 2.59 15.65 -5.34
N GLY A 143 2.07 16.06 -4.19
CA GLY A 143 2.90 16.52 -3.07
C GLY A 143 3.87 15.45 -2.54
N GLN A 144 4.98 15.87 -1.93
CA GLN A 144 6.06 14.98 -1.46
C GLN A 144 5.58 13.86 -0.52
N ASN A 145 4.58 14.15 0.32
CA ASN A 145 4.03 13.17 1.26
C ASN A 145 2.89 12.33 0.66
N TRP A 146 2.44 12.63 -0.56
CA TRP A 146 1.28 11.98 -1.16
C TRP A 146 1.48 10.47 -1.26
N ALA A 147 2.62 10.01 -1.78
CA ALA A 147 2.89 8.57 -1.94
C ALA A 147 2.95 7.85 -0.58
N LYS A 148 3.50 8.51 0.45
CA LYS A 148 3.53 7.97 1.82
C LYS A 148 2.11 7.85 2.38
N CYS A 149 1.28 8.88 2.23
CA CYS A 149 -0.12 8.86 2.65
C CYS A 149 -0.93 7.81 1.88
N PHE A 150 -0.71 7.68 0.57
CA PHE A 150 -1.37 6.69 -0.29
C PHE A 150 -1.09 5.27 0.19
N VAL A 151 0.18 4.92 0.39
CA VAL A 151 0.52 3.58 0.87
C VAL A 151 -0.01 3.34 2.28
N GLU A 152 0.07 4.31 3.19
CA GLU A 152 -0.45 4.13 4.55
C GLU A 152 -1.97 3.90 4.54
N LYS A 153 -2.69 4.66 3.71
CA LYS A 153 -4.14 4.51 3.51
C LYS A 153 -4.48 3.10 3.04
N HIS A 154 -3.68 2.53 2.13
CA HIS A 154 -3.87 1.19 1.56
C HIS A 154 -2.97 0.11 2.20
N SER A 155 -2.53 0.33 3.44
CA SER A 155 -1.64 -0.59 4.18
C SER A 155 -2.26 -1.96 4.46
N ASP A 156 -3.57 -2.08 4.30
CA ASP A 156 -4.32 -3.32 4.43
C ASP A 156 -4.16 -4.21 3.17
N GLU A 157 -3.82 -3.60 2.02
CA GLU A 157 -3.66 -4.27 0.72
C GLU A 157 -2.21 -4.39 0.25
N ILE A 158 -1.37 -3.42 0.60
CA ILE A 158 0.02 -3.36 0.19
C ILE A 158 0.95 -3.15 1.38
N LYS A 159 2.16 -3.72 1.29
CA LYS A 159 3.18 -3.63 2.34
C LYS A 159 4.53 -3.28 1.77
N ALA A 160 5.27 -2.50 2.54
CA ALA A 160 6.69 -2.25 2.28
C ALA A 160 7.55 -3.44 2.73
N PHE A 161 8.52 -3.80 1.91
CA PHE A 161 9.62 -4.70 2.26
C PHE A 161 10.93 -4.22 1.62
N TRP A 162 12.05 -4.79 2.05
CA TRP A 162 13.35 -4.44 1.50
C TRP A 162 13.60 -5.24 0.22
N SER A 163 14.09 -4.56 -0.82
CA SER A 163 14.60 -5.26 -2.00
C SER A 163 15.83 -6.08 -1.62
N HIS A 164 15.99 -7.21 -2.32
CA HIS A 164 17.15 -8.07 -2.20
C HIS A 164 17.83 -8.11 -3.57
N PRO A 165 19.17 -7.99 -3.65
CA PRO A 165 19.87 -8.18 -4.90
C PRO A 165 19.62 -9.61 -5.42
N LEU A 166 19.45 -9.74 -6.73
CA LEU A 166 19.26 -11.04 -7.40
C LEU A 166 20.37 -12.04 -7.05
N ASP A 167 21.58 -11.56 -6.82
CA ASP A 167 22.74 -12.39 -6.48
C ASP A 167 22.51 -13.26 -5.23
N HIS A 168 21.77 -12.75 -4.24
CA HIS A 168 21.46 -13.51 -3.03
C HIS A 168 20.54 -14.70 -3.34
N LEU A 169 19.61 -14.54 -4.27
CA LEU A 169 18.70 -15.61 -4.67
C LEU A 169 19.38 -16.58 -5.62
N HIS A 170 20.20 -16.06 -6.55
CA HIS A 170 21.03 -16.88 -7.41
C HIS A 170 21.87 -17.85 -6.58
N ALA A 171 22.55 -17.37 -5.54
CA ALA A 171 23.32 -18.20 -4.62
C ALA A 171 22.50 -19.35 -3.97
N HIS A 172 21.21 -19.16 -3.74
CA HIS A 172 20.33 -20.21 -3.20
C HIS A 172 19.87 -21.22 -4.26
N THR A 173 19.70 -20.80 -5.52
CA THR A 173 19.39 -21.70 -6.64
C THR A 173 20.52 -22.67 -6.98
N VAL A 174 21.72 -22.42 -6.45
CA VAL A 174 22.92 -23.25 -6.65
C VAL A 174 22.83 -24.53 -5.78
N ASN A 175 21.91 -25.43 -6.14
CA ASN A 175 21.75 -26.74 -5.51
C ASN A 175 22.82 -27.74 -6.03
N PRO A 176 23.47 -28.56 -5.17
CA PRO A 176 24.38 -29.63 -5.60
C PRO A 176 23.88 -30.48 -6.78
N TYR A 177 22.59 -30.86 -6.81
CA TYR A 177 22.03 -31.66 -7.91
C TYR A 177 22.01 -30.90 -9.24
N ILE A 178 21.71 -29.59 -9.21
CA ILE A 178 21.69 -28.75 -10.41
C ILE A 178 23.11 -28.53 -10.92
N LYS A 179 24.07 -28.31 -10.01
CA LYS A 179 25.49 -28.23 -10.36
C LYS A 179 25.96 -29.51 -11.03
N GLU A 180 25.70 -30.66 -10.41
CA GLU A 180 26.13 -31.95 -10.93
C GLU A 180 25.56 -32.19 -12.34
N LYS A 181 24.27 -31.92 -12.55
CA LYS A 181 23.65 -32.05 -13.87
C LYS A 181 24.25 -31.08 -14.89
N PHE A 182 24.51 -29.84 -14.50
CA PHE A 182 25.16 -28.84 -15.36
C PHE A 182 26.56 -29.28 -15.77
N PHE A 183 27.40 -29.70 -14.81
CA PHE A 183 28.76 -30.14 -15.12
C PHE A 183 28.80 -31.42 -15.96
N LYS A 184 27.88 -32.37 -15.74
CA LYS A 184 27.74 -33.56 -16.60
C LYS A 184 27.39 -33.20 -18.05
N LEU A 185 26.46 -32.26 -18.25
CA LEU A 185 26.11 -31.77 -19.58
C LEU A 185 27.28 -31.03 -20.24
N LEU A 186 28.01 -30.22 -19.46
CA LEU A 186 29.18 -29.49 -19.95
C LEU A 186 30.31 -30.45 -20.35
N GLU A 187 30.56 -31.48 -19.54
CA GLU A 187 31.55 -32.52 -19.81
C GLU A 187 31.22 -33.26 -21.12
N ALA A 188 29.98 -33.72 -21.29
CA ALA A 188 29.55 -34.37 -22.53
C ALA A 188 29.72 -33.48 -23.78
N VAL A 189 29.44 -32.17 -23.66
CA VAL A 189 29.64 -31.22 -24.77
C VAL A 189 31.11 -31.00 -25.10
N ILE A 190 32.00 -31.02 -24.09
CA ILE A 190 33.45 -30.84 -24.29
C ILE A 190 34.07 -32.11 -24.88
N GLU A 191 33.66 -33.28 -24.39
CA GLU A 191 34.18 -34.59 -24.83
C GLU A 191 33.58 -35.04 -26.16
N GLY A 192 32.45 -34.46 -26.58
CA GLY A 192 31.73 -34.82 -27.80
C GLY A 192 30.90 -36.10 -27.62
N ASP A 193 29.60 -36.02 -27.87
CA ASP A 193 28.71 -37.19 -27.96
C ASP A 193 28.72 -37.78 -29.38
N GLU A 194 28.16 -38.98 -29.57
CA GLU A 194 28.16 -39.78 -30.82
C GLU A 194 28.09 -38.94 -32.14
N GLY A 195 29.28 -38.62 -32.69
CA GLY A 195 29.43 -37.93 -33.98
C GLY A 195 29.95 -36.50 -33.93
N ASP A 196 30.11 -35.90 -32.74
CA ASP A 196 30.68 -34.57 -32.56
C ASP A 196 32.20 -34.60 -32.26
N ASP A 197 32.92 -33.56 -32.68
CA ASP A 197 34.35 -33.42 -32.43
C ASP A 197 34.65 -32.95 -30.99
N ILE A 198 35.68 -33.52 -30.37
CA ILE A 198 36.19 -33.10 -29.05
C ILE A 198 36.62 -31.62 -29.13
N ILE A 199 36.20 -30.80 -28.17
CA ILE A 199 36.63 -29.40 -28.08
C ILE A 199 38.04 -29.34 -27.45
N PRO A 200 39.09 -28.92 -28.19
CA PRO A 200 40.43 -28.81 -27.66
C PRO A 200 40.52 -27.76 -26.54
N PRO A 201 41.38 -27.98 -25.51
CA PRO A 201 41.52 -27.03 -24.40
C PRO A 201 41.83 -25.59 -24.83
N GLU A 202 42.58 -25.40 -25.91
CA GLU A 202 42.92 -24.08 -26.47
C GLU A 202 41.71 -23.31 -27.04
N LEU A 203 40.58 -23.97 -27.28
CA LEU A 203 39.33 -23.38 -27.77
C LEU A 203 38.28 -23.19 -26.67
N ILE A 204 38.61 -23.50 -25.42
CA ILE A 204 37.73 -23.28 -24.26
C ILE A 204 37.94 -21.85 -23.75
N TYR A 205 37.03 -20.95 -24.13
CA TYR A 205 37.01 -19.58 -23.64
C TYR A 205 36.09 -19.48 -22.42
N GLY A 206 36.66 -19.14 -21.27
CA GLY A 206 35.88 -18.78 -20.08
C GLY A 206 35.31 -17.37 -20.23
N THR A 207 34.02 -17.27 -20.56
CA THR A 207 33.27 -16.02 -20.46
C THR A 207 32.42 -16.06 -19.21
N ASP A 208 32.74 -15.21 -18.23
CA ASP A 208 31.86 -14.95 -17.11
C ASP A 208 31.07 -13.66 -17.37
N GLU A 209 29.74 -13.75 -17.24
CA GLU A 209 28.92 -12.54 -17.24
C GLU A 209 29.13 -11.82 -15.92
N THR A 210 30.06 -10.86 -15.91
CA THR A 210 30.09 -9.88 -14.83
C THR A 210 28.87 -8.97 -14.98
N ARG A 211 27.86 -9.18 -14.13
CA ARG A 211 26.70 -8.29 -14.06
C ARG A 211 27.12 -6.94 -13.48
N ILE A 212 27.46 -6.00 -14.36
CA ILE A 212 27.71 -4.60 -13.97
C ILE A 212 26.35 -3.91 -13.82
N GLN A 213 25.82 -3.89 -12.60
CA GLN A 213 24.66 -3.04 -12.29
C GLN A 213 25.11 -1.57 -12.24
N GLN A 214 24.69 -0.75 -13.21
CA GLN A 214 24.97 0.68 -13.24
C GLN A 214 24.28 1.48 -12.11
N GLY A 215 23.36 0.84 -11.38
CA GLY A 215 22.77 1.37 -10.16
C GLY A 215 23.41 0.71 -8.95
N ILE A 216 23.89 1.52 -8.01
CA ILE A 216 24.38 1.10 -6.69
C ILE A 216 23.41 0.02 -6.15
N GLY A 217 23.93 -1.14 -5.74
CA GLY A 217 23.18 -2.25 -5.12
C GLY A 217 22.58 -1.89 -3.75
N VAL A 218 21.90 -0.76 -3.66
CA VAL A 218 21.26 -0.26 -2.46
C VAL A 218 19.95 -1.02 -2.30
N LYS A 219 19.79 -1.60 -1.12
CA LYS A 219 18.49 -2.08 -0.67
C LYS A 219 17.53 -0.89 -0.67
N GLU A 220 16.54 -0.92 -1.55
CA GLU A 220 15.48 0.08 -1.61
C GLU A 220 14.25 -0.49 -0.90
N ARG A 221 13.45 0.41 -0.31
CA ARG A 221 12.16 0.03 0.26
C ARG A 221 11.12 0.00 -0.86
N VAL A 222 10.65 -1.20 -1.18
CA VAL A 222 9.72 -1.48 -2.27
C VAL A 222 8.38 -1.99 -1.74
N TYR A 223 7.34 -1.94 -2.57
CA TYR A 223 5.97 -2.29 -2.20
C TYR A 223 5.46 -3.47 -3.01
N GLY A 224 4.67 -4.30 -2.35
CA GLY A 224 3.94 -5.40 -2.97
C GLY A 224 2.72 -5.79 -2.13
N PRO A 225 2.08 -6.93 -2.42
CA PRO A 225 0.84 -7.34 -1.75
C PRO A 225 1.04 -7.51 -0.24
N GLN A 226 -0.04 -7.34 0.52
CA GLN A 226 -0.02 -7.53 1.96
C GLN A 226 0.49 -8.94 2.32
N GLY A 227 1.51 -8.99 3.19
CA GLY A 227 2.17 -10.24 3.58
C GLY A 227 3.44 -10.58 2.77
N ALA A 228 3.69 -9.89 1.65
CA ALA A 228 4.96 -10.03 0.92
C ALA A 228 6.15 -9.65 1.81
N LYS A 229 7.22 -10.45 1.71
CA LYS A 229 8.48 -10.23 2.44
C LYS A 229 9.69 -10.19 1.53
N ILE A 230 9.60 -10.79 0.35
CA ILE A 230 10.71 -11.00 -0.58
C ILE A 230 10.25 -10.57 -1.96
N GLN A 231 11.12 -9.84 -2.67
CA GLN A 231 10.83 -9.30 -4.00
C GLN A 231 10.70 -10.38 -5.07
N HIS A 232 11.69 -11.26 -5.16
CA HIS A 232 11.66 -12.38 -6.09
C HIS A 232 11.37 -13.65 -5.30
N GLN A 233 10.14 -14.13 -5.39
CA GLN A 233 9.79 -15.47 -4.95
C GLN A 233 9.98 -16.41 -6.15
N GLN A 234 10.80 -17.45 -5.96
CA GLN A 234 10.93 -18.58 -6.89
C GLN A 234 9.90 -19.64 -6.55
#